data_AF-A0A941W487-F1
#
_entry.id   AF-A0A941W487-F1
#
_cell.length_a   1.000
_cell.length_b   1.000
_cell.length_c   1.000
_cell.angle_alpha   90.00
_cell.angle_beta   90.00
_cell.angle_gamma   90.00
#
_symmetry.space_group_name_H-M   'P 1'
#
loop_
_entity.id
_entity.type
_entity.pdbx_description
1 polymer ?
#
loop_
_entity_poly.entity_id
_entity_poly.type
_entity_poly.pdbx_seq_one_letter_code
_entity_poly.pdbx_strand_id
1 'polypeptide(L)' 'MQKKLTLRIDENLIEKAKRFSEKNGKSVSKIVSDYFSILFGKYSPSDSENTPIVQSLKGSLKGKDINKKDYKLYLEKKYL' A
#
# COMPACT_ATOMS: atom_id res chain seq x y z
N MET A 1 -20.59 -6.11 12.93
CA MET A 1 -20.56 -5.23 14.12
C MET A 1 -19.19 -4.59 14.24
N GLN A 2 -19.11 -3.28 14.48
CA GLN A 2 -17.84 -2.62 14.84
C GLN A 2 -17.66 -2.64 16.36
N LYS A 3 -16.45 -2.94 16.83
CA LYS A 3 -16.07 -2.92 18.25
C LYS A 3 -14.91 -1.96 18.45
N LYS A 4 -14.89 -1.27 19.60
CA LYS A 4 -13.83 -0.32 19.96
C LYS A 4 -12.69 -1.07 20.65
N LEU A 5 -11.47 -0.87 20.16
CA LEU A 5 -10.22 -1.30 20.81
C LEU A 5 -9.51 -0.06 21.33
N THR A 6 -9.10 -0.08 22.60
CA THR A 6 -8.31 1.00 23.22
C THR A 6 -6.96 0.43 23.64
N LEU A 7 -5.89 1.03 23.15
CA LEU A 7 -4.52 0.60 23.41
C LEU A 7 -3.81 1.63 24.27
N ARG A 8 -3.00 1.18 25.23
CA ARG A 8 -2.01 2.03 25.90
C ARG A 8 -0.74 2.03 25.06
N ILE A 9 -0.36 3.19 24.54
CA ILE A 9 0.81 3.37 23.67
C ILE A 9 1.44 4.72 23.98
N ASP A 10 2.74 4.85 23.69
CA ASP A 10 3.48 6.09 23.88
C ASP A 10 2.92 7.25 23.04
N GLU A 11 2.92 8.45 23.62
CA GLU A 11 2.42 9.66 22.97
C GLU A 11 3.16 9.98 21.65
N ASN A 12 4.48 9.80 21.64
CA ASN A 12 5.31 9.94 20.44
C ASN A 12 4.87 9.00 19.30
N LEU A 13 4.35 7.81 19.63
CA LEU A 13 3.85 6.87 18.65
C LEU A 13 2.49 7.31 18.09
N ILE A 14 1.62 7.89 18.95
CA ILE A 14 0.34 8.47 18.53
C ILE A 14 0.56 9.58 17.51
N GLU A 15 1.50 10.50 17.75
CA GLU A 15 1.81 11.58 16.82
C GLU A 15 2.31 11.07 15.48
N LYS A 16 3.25 10.12 15.48
CA LYS A 16 3.76 9.50 14.25
C LYS A 16 2.64 8.83 13.45
N ALA A 17 1.74 8.12 14.14
CA ALA A 17 0.60 7.47 13.50
C ALA A 17 -0.37 8.48 12.87
N LYS A 18 -0.67 9.59 13.54
CA LYS A 18 -1.52 10.68 12.99
C LYS A 18 -0.88 11.32 11.76
N ARG A 19 0.40 11.71 11.82
CA ARG A 19 1.12 12.27 10.67
C ARG A 19 1.14 11.32 9.47
N PHE A 20 1.35 10.03 9.73
CA PHE A 20 1.32 9.01 8.68
C PHE A 20 -0.09 8.86 8.09
N SER A 21 -1.13 8.85 8.94
CA SER A 21 -2.54 8.79 8.54
C SER A 21 -2.92 9.94 7.60
N GLU A 22 -2.55 11.18 7.95
CA GLU A 22 -2.79 12.37 7.13
C GLU A 22 -2.11 12.28 5.76
N LYS A 23 -0.82 11.89 5.74
CA LYS A 23 -0.05 11.75 4.49
C LYS A 23 -0.63 10.69 3.55
N ASN A 24 -1.19 9.61 4.09
CA ASN A 24 -1.65 8.46 3.31
C ASN A 24 -3.17 8.44 3.08
N GLY A 25 -3.92 9.43 3.59
CA GLY A 25 -5.38 9.50 3.45
C GLY A 25 -6.14 8.34 4.11
N LYS A 26 -5.52 7.65 5.07
CA LYS A 26 -6.11 6.50 5.79
C LYS A 26 -6.12 6.78 7.28
N SER A 27 -7.27 6.62 7.93
CA SER A 27 -7.37 6.79 9.39
C SER A 27 -6.47 5.82 10.14
N VAL A 28 -5.98 6.23 11.32
CA VAL A 28 -5.19 5.37 12.21
C VAL A 28 -5.89 4.04 12.52
N SER A 29 -7.20 4.08 12.77
CA SER A 29 -8.01 2.86 12.99
C SER A 29 -8.00 1.92 11.78
N LYS A 30 -8.05 2.46 10.55
CA LYS A 30 -7.98 1.64 9.32
C LYS A 30 -6.58 1.05 9.14
N ILE A 31 -5.53 1.82 9.39
CA ILE A 31 -4.14 1.34 9.34
C ILE A 31 -3.92 0.16 10.29
N VAL A 32 -4.36 0.30 11.55
CA VAL A 32 -4.22 -0.75 12.57
C VAL A 32 -5.07 -1.98 12.21
N SER A 33 -6.28 -1.77 11.69
CA SER A 33 -7.14 -2.87 11.25
C SER A 33 -6.52 -3.65 10.09
N ASP A 34 -5.96 -2.95 9.09
CA ASP A 34 -5.27 -3.55 7.96
C ASP A 34 -4.05 -4.37 8.45
N TYR A 35 -3.29 -3.83 9.41
CA TYR A 35 -2.16 -4.55 10.03
C TYR A 35 -2.61 -5.84 10.74
N PHE A 36 -3.68 -5.82 11.53
CA PHE A 36 -4.21 -7.02 12.15
C PHE A 36 -4.70 -8.05 11.14
N SER A 37 -5.31 -7.63 10.04
CA SER A 37 -5.70 -8.55 8.95
C SER A 37 -4.49 -9.26 8.35
N ILE A 38 -3.37 -8.56 8.17
CA ILE A 38 -2.10 -9.14 7.72
C ILE A 38 -1.56 -10.12 8.77
N LEU A 39 -1.47 -9.67 10.03
CA LEU A 39 -0.88 -10.45 11.13
C LEU A 39 -1.60 -11.78 11.38
N PHE A 40 -2.93 -11.78 11.29
CA PHE A 40 -3.74 -12.98 11.54
C PHE A 40 -3.97 -13.84 10.28
N GLY A 41 -3.24 -13.58 9.19
CA GLY A 41 -3.36 -14.38 7.96
C GLY A 41 -4.74 -14.30 7.31
N LYS A 42 -5.56 -13.31 7.67
CA LYS A 42 -6.85 -13.03 7.03
C LYS A 42 -6.71 -12.18 5.77
N TYR A 43 -5.48 -11.90 5.36
CA TYR A 43 -5.19 -11.15 4.16
C TYR A 43 -5.44 -12.04 2.94
N SER A 44 -6.65 -11.95 2.38
CA SER A 44 -6.89 -12.46 1.04
C SER A 44 -6.25 -11.48 0.03
N PRO A 45 -5.53 -11.94 -1.00
CA PRO A 45 -5.04 -11.06 -2.08
C PRO A 45 -6.17 -10.29 -2.79
N SER A 46 -7.42 -10.73 -2.62
CA SER A 46 -8.63 -10.03 -3.05
C SER A 46 -9.00 -8.81 -2.19
N ASP A 47 -8.59 -8.75 -0.92
CA ASP A 47 -8.84 -7.60 -0.02
C ASP A 47 -7.80 -6.48 -0.17
N SER A 48 -6.68 -6.76 -0.85
CA SER A 48 -5.87 -5.69 -1.41
C SER A 48 -6.61 -5.12 -2.62
N GLU A 49 -7.57 -4.23 -2.38
CA GLU A 49 -7.80 -3.15 -3.31
C GLU A 49 -6.43 -2.51 -3.54
N ASN A 50 -5.83 -2.86 -4.68
CA ASN A 50 -4.58 -2.29 -5.15
C ASN A 50 -4.63 -0.78 -4.86
N THR A 51 -3.55 -0.19 -4.39
CA THR A 51 -3.56 1.26 -4.15
C THR A 51 -4.01 1.98 -5.43
N PRO A 52 -4.68 3.15 -5.36
CA PRO A 52 -5.18 3.83 -6.55
C PRO A 52 -4.14 3.96 -7.68
N ILE A 53 -2.87 4.11 -7.30
CA ILE A 53 -1.72 4.13 -8.21
C ILE A 53 -1.49 2.76 -8.85
N VAL A 54 -1.49 1.68 -8.07
CA VAL A 54 -1.33 0.33 -8.63
C VAL A 54 -2.52 -0.04 -9.51
N GLN A 55 -3.75 0.38 -9.19
CA GLN A 55 -4.91 0.21 -10.06
C GLN A 55 -4.76 0.98 -11.37
N SER A 56 -4.30 2.23 -11.33
CA SER A 56 -4.11 3.04 -12.55
C SER A 56 -2.99 2.52 -13.45
N LEU A 57 -1.96 1.91 -12.87
CA LEU A 57 -0.84 1.30 -13.61
C LEU A 57 -1.14 -0.12 -14.08
N LYS A 58 -2.05 -0.83 -13.40
CA LYS A 58 -2.40 -2.22 -13.74
C LYS A 58 -3.08 -2.25 -15.11
N GLY A 59 -2.38 -2.86 -16.07
CA GLY A 59 -2.88 -3.00 -17.44
C GLY A 59 -2.46 -1.87 -18.39
N SER A 60 -1.69 -0.87 -17.95
CA SER A 60 -1.19 0.20 -18.83
C SER A 60 -0.26 -0.30 -19.96
N LEU A 61 0.23 -1.53 -19.85
CA LEU A 61 1.03 -2.20 -20.88
C LEU A 61 0.29 -3.37 -21.55
N LYS A 62 -1.02 -3.55 -21.31
CA LYS A 62 -1.81 -4.64 -21.89
C LYS A 62 -1.84 -4.48 -23.42
N GLY A 63 -1.51 -5.56 -24.14
CA GLY A 63 -1.50 -5.59 -25.60
C GLY A 63 -0.26 -4.96 -26.25
N LYS A 64 0.74 -4.53 -25.46
CA LYS A 64 2.03 -4.11 -26.01
C LYS A 64 3.01 -5.28 -26.00
N ASP A 65 3.71 -5.47 -27.11
CA ASP A 65 4.85 -6.40 -27.20
C ASP A 65 6.07 -5.74 -26.55
N ILE A 66 6.08 -5.75 -25.21
CA ILE A 66 7.17 -5.24 -24.39
C ILE A 66 7.63 -6.36 -23.49
N ASN A 67 8.92 -6.64 -23.54
CA ASN A 67 9.57 -7.64 -22.71
C ASN A 67 10.61 -6.98 -21.78
N LYS A 68 11.24 -7.81 -20.93
CA LYS A 68 12.21 -7.31 -19.94
C LYS A 68 13.45 -6.68 -20.58
N LYS A 69 13.82 -7.07 -21.80
CA LYS A 69 14.98 -6.50 -22.51
C LYS A 69 14.72 -5.05 -22.90
N ASP A 70 13.50 -4.72 -23.33
CA ASP A 70 13.13 -3.34 -23.66
C ASP A 70 13.27 -2.42 -22.45
N TYR A 71 12.88 -2.90 -21.27
CA TYR A 71 13.08 -2.17 -20.02
C TYR A 71 14.56 -1.96 -19.70
N LYS A 72 15.40 -2.99 -19.90
CA LYS A 72 16.84 -2.91 -19.67
C LYS A 72 17.52 -1.92 -20.63
N LEU A 73 17.17 -1.95 -21.91
CA LEU A 73 17.66 -1.00 -22.91
C LEU A 73 17.25 0.44 -22.58
N TYR A 74 16.02 0.65 -22.11
CA TYR A 74 15.58 1.96 -21.63
C TYR A 74 16.43 2.47 -20.46
N LEU A 75 16.72 1.61 -19.48
CA LEU A 75 17.56 1.98 -18.34
C LEU A 75 18.98 2.33 -18.77
N GLU A 76 19.57 1.53 -19.67
CA GLU A 76 20.89 1.81 -20.23
C GLU A 76 20.89 3.19 -20.91
N LYS A 77 19.98 3.47 -21.84
CA LYS A 77 19.89 4.78 -22.52
C LYS A 77 19.65 5.96 -21.57
N LYS A 78 18.98 5.73 -20.44
CA LYS A 78 18.60 6.80 -19.51
C LYS A 78 19.74 7.18 -18.56
N TYR A 79 20.59 6.22 -18.21
CA TYR A 79 21.56 6.37 -17.13
C TYR A 79 23.02 6.17 -17.58
N LEU A 80 23.26 5.57 -18.75
CA LEU A 80 24.57 5.45 -19.42
C LEU A 80 24.57 6.29 -20.69
#